data_AF-B7PB19-F1
#
_entry.id   AF-B7PB19-F1
#
_cell.length_a   1.000
_cell.length_b   1.000
_cell.length_c   1.000
_cell.angle_alpha   90.00
_cell.angle_beta   90.00
_cell.angle_gamma   90.00
#
_symmetry.space_group_name_H-M   'P 1'
#
loop_
_entity.id
_entity.type
_entity.pdbx_description
1 polymer ?
#
loop_
_entity_poly.entity_id
_entity_poly.type
_entity_poly.pdbx_seq_one_letter_code
_entity_poly.pdbx_strand_id
1 'polypeptide(L)'
;GSATCEKVNACDDLLGYEAIQALHQQLDDDDNGSVDVAETDEFLRDELQYENGYERQKKFHGNDKYISLEELWQSWQVSEVHNWTMEETIEWLVSCVELPQYVKAFEENGVDGSTLPRIQDKKDTSLHSVLGIKDVIHKQKLTLKAMDVVLFGPPKHHNYVKDVLLVMSLVIAIGGCWFAYIQHNYSQSHLKKMMKDMDSLQKAEEALTDLQRDIEVSFREKGKSVFLWRPLQQERELWSSDPEQTSTLVERLQDEVQKLREQLAAAQAALSSAVRGAGGHGWAPPPALQHWLQLTYELELRHYNSKKAAAEKQLFAAKEGCEKLRKKRSSFMGSFRIAHGSSIDDIDNRILQAKAALSEVTKDLQERLQRWKQIERLCAFSIVNNQGLGHLETVLRGSFLNGSTATLQH
;
A
#
# COMPACT_ATOMS: atom_id res chain seq x y z
N GLY A 1 78.71 25.23 10.43
CA GLY A 1 78.30 26.58 10.82
C GLY A 1 77.74 27.32 9.63
N SER A 2 78.55 28.13 8.94
CA SER A 2 78.04 29.08 7.92
C SER A 2 77.54 28.47 6.60
N ALA A 3 78.07 27.32 6.15
CA ALA A 3 77.79 26.79 4.80
C ALA A 3 76.51 25.93 4.69
N THR A 4 75.96 25.47 5.80
CA THR A 4 74.71 24.67 5.84
C THR A 4 73.48 25.58 5.83
N CYS A 5 73.56 26.70 6.56
CA CYS A 5 72.50 27.70 6.68
C CYS A 5 72.02 28.30 5.34
N GLU A 6 72.97 28.62 4.43
CA GLU A 6 72.66 29.17 3.11
C GLU A 6 72.04 28.15 2.14
N LYS A 7 72.26 26.85 2.34
CA LYS A 7 71.73 25.80 1.45
C LYS A 7 70.25 25.51 1.67
N VAL A 8 69.76 25.70 2.90
CA VAL A 8 68.39 25.35 3.31
C VAL A 8 67.53 26.58 3.66
N ASN A 9 67.99 27.80 3.33
CA ASN A 9 67.31 29.05 3.68
C ASN A 9 66.93 29.12 5.19
N ALA A 10 67.83 28.67 6.06
CA ALA A 10 67.60 28.62 7.51
C ALA A 10 68.25 29.80 8.26
N CYS A 11 68.84 30.77 7.55
CA CYS A 11 69.60 31.86 8.18
C CYS A 11 68.76 32.90 8.89
N ASP A 12 67.47 32.96 8.59
CA ASP A 12 66.53 33.84 9.27
C ASP A 12 66.03 33.24 10.60
N ASP A 13 66.08 31.91 10.77
CA ASP A 13 65.67 31.20 11.99
C ASP A 13 66.57 29.99 12.31
N LEU A 14 67.79 30.29 12.73
CA LEU A 14 68.77 29.26 13.08
C LEU A 14 68.32 28.40 14.27
N LEU A 15 67.62 29.00 15.24
CA LEU A 15 67.17 28.32 16.45
C LEU A 15 66.00 27.36 16.17
N GLY A 16 65.06 27.73 15.30
CA GLY A 16 64.02 26.82 14.83
C GLY A 16 64.59 25.67 14.02
N TYR A 17 65.60 25.93 13.17
CA TYR A 17 66.29 24.88 12.41
C TYR A 17 67.01 23.88 13.32
N GLU A 18 67.74 24.35 14.33
CA GLU A 18 68.40 23.50 15.33
C GLU A 18 67.38 22.65 16.11
N ALA A 19 66.21 23.21 16.43
CA ALA A 19 65.15 22.49 17.12
C ALA A 19 64.48 21.42 16.25
N ILE A 20 64.33 21.67 14.94
CA ILE A 20 63.84 20.68 13.98
C ILE A 20 64.90 19.61 13.69
N GLN A 21 66.18 19.98 13.66
CA GLN A 21 67.27 19.02 13.60
C GLN A 21 67.27 18.09 14.82
N ALA A 22 67.05 18.63 16.02
CA ALA A 22 66.93 17.83 17.24
C ALA A 22 65.69 16.93 17.24
N LEU A 23 64.61 17.33 16.55
CA LEU A 23 63.41 16.50 16.35
C LEU A 23 63.65 15.40 15.32
N HIS A 24 64.29 15.72 14.19
CA HIS A 24 64.67 14.72 13.19
C HIS A 24 65.58 13.66 13.79
N GLN A 25 66.56 14.04 14.62
CA GLN A 25 67.42 13.10 15.35
C GLN A 25 66.67 12.25 16.38
N GLN A 26 65.47 12.65 16.80
CA GLN A 26 64.60 11.83 17.67
C GLN A 26 63.69 10.90 16.87
N LEU A 27 63.56 11.12 15.56
CA LEU A 27 62.77 10.29 14.65
C LEU A 27 63.63 9.30 13.86
N ASP A 28 64.87 9.68 13.54
CA ASP A 28 65.86 8.91 12.77
C ASP A 28 66.65 7.98 13.71
N ASP A 29 66.04 6.87 14.11
CA ASP A 29 66.58 5.95 15.14
C ASP A 29 67.85 5.22 14.68
N ASP A 30 68.04 5.03 13.37
CA ASP A 30 69.21 4.36 12.80
C ASP A 30 70.34 5.34 12.36
N ASP A 31 70.15 6.64 12.58
CA ASP A 31 71.06 7.74 12.22
C ASP A 31 71.47 7.72 10.74
N ASN A 32 70.62 7.21 9.84
CA ASN A 32 70.93 7.12 8.41
C ASN A 32 70.76 8.45 7.65
N GLY A 33 70.15 9.46 8.31
CA GLY A 33 69.91 10.78 7.77
C GLY A 33 68.56 10.94 7.06
N SER A 34 67.63 9.98 7.22
CA SER A 34 66.30 9.99 6.63
C SER A 34 65.31 9.16 7.43
N VAL A 35 64.20 9.78 7.84
CA VAL A 35 63.15 9.12 8.61
C VAL A 35 62.28 8.26 7.71
N ASP A 36 62.15 6.98 8.01
CA ASP A 36 61.30 6.05 7.27
C ASP A 36 59.88 5.89 7.88
N VAL A 37 59.04 5.14 7.16
CA VAL A 37 57.64 4.88 7.54
C VAL A 37 57.52 4.06 8.82
N ALA A 38 58.46 3.14 9.09
CA ALA A 38 58.47 2.29 10.27
C ALA A 38 58.91 3.08 11.51
N GLU A 39 59.98 3.88 11.40
CA GLU A 39 60.47 4.79 12.44
C GLU A 39 59.40 5.78 12.88
N THR A 40 58.66 6.35 11.91
CA THR A 40 57.53 7.24 12.21
C THR A 40 56.38 6.50 12.92
N ASP A 41 56.10 5.23 12.58
CA ASP A 41 55.05 4.45 13.24
C ASP A 41 55.44 4.08 14.68
N GLU A 42 56.70 3.70 14.90
CA GLU A 42 57.27 3.41 16.21
C GLU A 42 57.22 4.65 17.11
N PHE A 43 57.67 5.79 16.60
CA PHE A 43 57.57 7.07 17.30
C PHE A 43 56.13 7.45 17.68
N LEU A 44 55.17 7.27 16.76
CA LEU A 44 53.75 7.56 17.00
C LEU A 44 53.16 6.70 18.13
N ARG A 45 53.59 5.45 18.26
CA ARG A 45 53.14 4.52 19.30
C ARG A 45 53.84 4.75 20.63
N ASP A 46 55.15 4.93 20.60
CA ASP A 46 55.98 4.88 21.79
C ASP A 46 56.11 6.25 22.46
N GLU A 47 56.30 7.33 21.68
CA GLU A 47 56.40 8.68 22.23
C GLU A 47 55.04 9.37 22.35
N LEU A 48 54.22 9.32 21.29
CA LEU A 48 52.94 10.04 21.24
C LEU A 48 51.72 9.22 21.70
N GLN A 49 51.91 7.93 22.01
CA GLN A 49 50.88 7.01 22.54
C GLN A 49 49.61 6.90 21.68
N TYR A 50 49.72 6.96 20.36
CA TYR A 50 48.60 6.72 19.45
C TYR A 50 48.40 5.22 19.19
N GLU A 51 47.18 4.71 19.43
CA GLU A 51 46.85 3.31 19.10
C GLU A 51 46.75 3.05 17.58
N ASN A 52 46.39 4.07 16.79
CA ASN A 52 46.25 3.98 15.34
C ASN A 52 46.75 5.27 14.65
N GLY A 53 48.05 5.31 14.37
CA GLY A 53 48.76 6.45 13.77
C GLY A 53 48.68 6.58 12.25
N TYR A 54 47.98 5.66 11.56
CA TYR A 54 48.02 5.55 10.10
C TYR A 54 47.67 6.84 9.34
N GLU A 55 46.66 7.60 9.80
CA GLU A 55 46.31 8.89 9.17
C GLU A 55 47.43 9.93 9.29
N ARG A 56 48.16 9.94 10.41
CA ARG A 56 49.24 10.88 10.70
C ARG A 56 50.52 10.49 9.95
N GLN A 57 50.85 9.21 9.98
CA GLN A 57 51.92 8.61 9.17
C GLN A 57 51.74 8.92 7.68
N LYS A 58 50.53 8.71 7.14
CA LYS A 58 50.21 9.02 5.74
C LYS A 58 50.29 10.52 5.44
N LYS A 59 49.97 11.39 6.40
CA LYS A 59 50.07 12.85 6.21
C LYS A 59 51.54 13.30 6.19
N PHE A 60 52.39 12.68 7.00
CA PHE A 60 53.82 12.99 7.09
C PHE A 60 54.59 12.51 5.86
N HIS A 61 54.39 11.25 5.47
CA HIS A 61 55.09 10.62 4.34
C HIS A 61 54.44 10.89 2.97
N GLY A 62 53.12 11.02 2.91
CA GLY A 62 52.41 11.19 1.65
C GLY A 62 52.64 10.02 0.69
N ASN A 63 53.42 10.26 -0.37
CA ASN A 63 53.86 9.24 -1.33
C ASN A 63 55.35 8.87 -1.17
N ASP A 64 56.11 9.67 -0.42
CA ASP A 64 57.52 9.47 -0.17
C ASP A 64 57.68 8.49 1.00
N LYS A 65 58.77 7.71 0.99
CA LYS A 65 59.01 6.67 2.00
C LYS A 65 60.09 7.03 3.01
N TYR A 66 60.84 8.07 2.69
CA TYR A 66 62.00 8.55 3.44
C TYR A 66 61.90 10.07 3.44
N ILE A 67 62.03 10.68 4.61
CA ILE A 67 62.00 12.13 4.78
C ILE A 67 63.35 12.56 5.34
N SER A 68 64.06 13.37 4.56
CA SER A 68 65.32 13.96 4.99
C SER A 68 65.11 15.18 5.90
N LEU A 69 66.15 15.58 6.63
CA LEU A 69 66.14 16.79 7.46
C LEU A 69 65.75 18.05 6.67
N GLU A 70 66.20 18.13 5.43
CA GLU A 70 65.97 19.27 4.54
C GLU A 70 64.49 19.34 4.10
N GLU A 71 63.89 18.19 3.80
CA GLU A 71 62.47 18.07 3.48
C GLU A 71 61.59 18.34 4.70
N LEU A 72 62.00 17.88 5.89
CA LEU A 72 61.28 18.17 7.13
C LEU A 72 61.27 19.68 7.43
N TRP A 73 62.40 20.36 7.27
CA TRP A 73 62.51 21.80 7.44
C TRP A 73 61.63 22.56 6.43
N GLN A 74 61.65 22.19 5.15
CA GLN A 74 60.80 22.84 4.15
C GLN A 74 59.31 22.59 4.38
N SER A 75 58.94 21.36 4.78
CA SER A 75 57.56 21.02 5.14
C SER A 75 57.06 21.86 6.31
N TRP A 76 57.91 22.08 7.32
CA TRP A 76 57.61 22.97 8.44
C TRP A 76 57.41 24.42 8.01
N GLN A 77 58.32 25.00 7.21
CA GLN A 77 58.21 26.40 6.77
C GLN A 77 56.93 26.70 5.99
N VAL A 78 56.42 25.72 5.24
CA VAL A 78 55.19 25.85 4.45
C VAL A 78 53.94 25.47 5.27
N SER A 79 54.11 24.89 6.46
CA SER A 79 53.00 24.44 7.30
C SER A 79 52.12 25.60 7.77
N GLU A 80 50.82 25.31 7.95
CA GLU A 80 49.87 26.26 8.53
C GLU A 80 50.27 26.67 9.96
N VAL A 81 50.94 25.76 10.68
CA VAL A 81 51.36 25.94 12.07
C VAL A 81 52.47 26.99 12.19
N HIS A 82 53.45 26.97 11.29
CA HIS A 82 54.52 27.96 11.31
C HIS A 82 53.98 29.39 11.20
N ASN A 83 52.88 29.57 10.47
CA ASN A 83 52.23 30.87 10.27
C ASN A 83 51.18 31.21 11.33
N TRP A 84 51.06 30.43 12.41
CA TRP A 84 50.12 30.74 13.48
C TRP A 84 50.45 32.03 14.18
N THR A 85 49.41 32.83 14.37
CA THR A 85 49.42 34.01 15.21
C THR A 85 49.51 33.62 16.69
N MET A 86 49.83 34.62 17.52
CA MET A 86 49.84 34.47 18.97
C MET A 86 48.46 34.01 19.48
N GLU A 87 47.37 34.54 18.92
CA GLU A 87 46.01 34.17 19.28
C GLU A 87 45.67 32.70 18.94
N GLU A 88 46.06 32.22 17.76
CA GLU A 88 45.84 30.82 17.34
C GLU A 88 46.68 29.86 18.20
N THR A 89 47.90 30.26 18.56
CA THR A 89 48.77 29.49 19.46
C THR A 89 48.18 29.39 20.87
N ILE A 90 47.53 30.46 21.35
CA ILE A 90 46.78 30.47 22.62
C ILE A 90 45.54 29.60 22.53
N GLU A 91 44.78 29.67 21.44
CA GLU A 91 43.61 28.80 21.23
C GLU A 91 44.02 27.33 21.24
N TRP A 92 45.13 26.98 20.59
CA TRP A 92 45.71 25.64 20.64
C TRP A 92 46.12 25.23 22.07
N LEU A 93 46.78 26.11 22.82
CA LEU A 93 47.17 25.87 24.21
C LEU A 93 45.96 25.56 25.11
N VAL A 94 44.84 26.27 24.90
CA VAL A 94 43.61 26.11 25.69
C VAL A 94 42.80 24.90 25.25
N SER A 95 42.59 24.72 23.94
CA SER A 95 41.67 23.71 23.39
C SER A 95 42.30 22.33 23.23
N CYS A 96 43.60 22.27 22.90
CA CYS A 96 44.28 21.03 22.50
C CYS A 96 45.32 20.56 23.51
N VAL A 97 46.03 21.50 24.14
CA VAL A 97 46.98 21.20 25.23
C VAL A 97 46.27 21.22 26.59
N GLU A 98 45.13 21.91 26.69
CA GLU A 98 44.33 22.06 27.92
C GLU A 98 45.12 22.67 29.08
N LEU A 99 45.98 23.67 28.79
CA LEU A 99 46.78 24.38 29.80
C LEU A 99 46.48 25.89 29.80
N PRO A 100 45.24 26.30 30.12
CA PRO A 100 44.84 27.70 30.10
C PRO A 100 45.60 28.57 31.13
N GLN A 101 46.23 27.96 32.15
CA GLN A 101 47.00 28.72 33.15
C GLN A 101 48.24 29.42 32.59
N TYR A 102 48.77 29.00 31.44
CA TYR A 102 49.98 29.59 30.84
C TYR A 102 49.69 30.62 29.76
N VAL A 103 48.41 30.95 29.50
CA VAL A 103 48.01 31.91 28.45
C VAL A 103 48.74 33.25 28.61
N LYS A 104 48.73 33.83 29.82
CA LYS A 104 49.42 35.10 30.07
C LYS A 104 50.93 35.04 29.82
N ALA A 105 51.56 33.91 30.12
CA ALA A 105 52.99 33.73 29.88
C ALA A 105 53.30 33.60 28.39
N PHE A 106 52.41 32.96 27.61
CA PHE A 106 52.51 32.92 26.15
C PHE A 106 52.27 34.30 25.53
N GLU A 107 51.33 35.08 26.07
CA GLU A 107 51.05 36.44 25.63
C GLU A 107 52.21 37.40 25.92
N GLU A 108 52.73 37.41 27.14
CA GLU A 108 53.81 38.31 27.57
C GLU A 108 55.14 38.03 26.87
N ASN A 109 55.39 36.77 26.47
CA ASN A 109 56.60 36.37 25.76
C ASN A 109 56.43 36.32 24.23
N GLY A 110 55.25 36.66 23.70
CA GLY A 110 54.99 36.69 22.26
C GLY A 110 55.21 35.35 21.57
N VAL A 111 54.74 34.26 22.18
CA VAL A 111 54.90 32.90 21.63
C VAL A 111 53.96 32.74 20.43
N ASP A 112 54.53 32.59 19.25
CA ASP A 112 53.83 32.36 17.99
C ASP A 112 54.15 30.97 17.41
N GLY A 113 53.54 30.63 16.27
CA GLY A 113 53.73 29.36 15.58
C GLY A 113 55.18 29.02 15.27
N SER A 114 56.00 30.03 14.94
CA SER A 114 57.42 29.87 14.59
C SER A 114 58.27 29.37 15.76
N THR A 115 57.84 29.67 17.00
CA THR A 115 58.56 29.26 18.21
C THR A 115 58.23 27.86 18.71
N LEU A 116 57.18 27.20 18.17
CA LEU A 116 56.72 25.89 18.63
C LEU A 116 57.77 24.77 18.54
N PRO A 117 58.60 24.66 17.48
CA PRO A 117 59.67 23.66 17.44
C PRO A 117 60.66 23.83 18.60
N ARG A 118 60.89 25.06 19.06
CA ARG A 118 61.84 25.33 20.16
C ARG A 118 61.30 24.87 21.52
N ILE A 119 59.98 24.71 21.66
CA ILE A 119 59.35 24.18 22.88
C ILE A 119 59.65 22.69 23.05
N GLN A 120 59.91 21.96 21.96
CA GLN A 120 60.13 20.52 22.00
C GLN A 120 61.60 20.14 22.28
N ASP A 121 62.53 21.06 22.09
CA ASP A 121 63.95 20.76 22.26
C ASP A 121 64.27 20.47 23.74
N LYS A 122 64.69 19.23 24.01
CA LYS A 122 65.08 18.77 25.35
C LYS A 122 66.37 19.48 25.82
N LYS A 123 67.20 19.99 24.91
CA LYS A 123 68.47 20.67 25.21
C LYS A 123 68.26 22.15 25.57
N ASP A 124 67.29 22.81 24.94
CA ASP A 124 66.98 24.22 25.21
C ASP A 124 66.00 24.39 26.40
N THR A 125 66.53 24.36 27.61
CA THR A 125 65.74 24.63 28.83
C THR A 125 65.34 26.12 28.95
N SER A 126 65.84 27.00 28.07
CA SER A 126 65.60 28.44 28.17
C SER A 126 64.12 28.78 28.02
N LEU A 127 63.41 28.21 27.04
CA LEU A 127 62.04 28.57 26.72
C LEU A 127 61.05 28.15 27.83
N HIS A 128 61.20 26.93 28.36
CA HIS A 128 60.41 26.46 29.51
C HIS A 128 60.66 27.28 30.78
N SER A 129 61.90 27.75 30.98
CA SER A 129 62.26 28.60 32.12
C SER A 129 61.70 30.02 31.99
N VAL A 130 61.65 30.56 30.77
CA VAL A 130 61.08 31.88 30.43
C VAL A 130 59.55 31.88 30.55
N LEU A 131 58.89 30.77 30.17
CA LEU A 131 57.44 30.58 30.33
C LEU A 131 57.01 30.24 31.77
N GLY A 132 57.95 30.03 32.69
CA GLY A 132 57.65 29.76 34.10
C GLY A 132 56.99 28.39 34.36
N ILE A 133 57.14 27.43 33.44
CA ILE A 133 56.54 26.09 33.55
C ILE A 133 57.42 25.22 34.46
N LYS A 134 57.09 25.18 35.75
CA LYS A 134 57.83 24.40 36.76
C LYS A 134 57.39 22.93 36.87
N ASP A 135 56.19 22.62 36.39
CA ASP A 135 55.62 21.27 36.48
C ASP A 135 56.15 20.39 35.34
N VAL A 136 56.73 19.25 35.70
CA VAL A 136 57.29 18.27 34.75
C VAL A 136 56.19 17.69 33.86
N ILE A 137 54.96 17.53 34.38
CA ILE A 137 53.83 16.96 33.63
C ILE A 137 53.36 17.94 32.56
N HIS A 138 53.23 19.22 32.91
CA HIS A 138 52.84 20.26 31.96
C HIS A 138 53.91 20.47 30.88
N LYS A 139 55.18 20.41 31.27
CA LYS A 139 56.31 20.44 30.33
C LYS A 139 56.21 19.30 29.33
N GLN A 140 56.04 18.05 29.80
CA GLN A 140 55.93 16.89 28.93
C GLN A 140 54.70 16.96 28.02
N LYS A 141 53.52 17.34 28.55
CA LYS A 141 52.28 17.47 27.78
C LYS A 141 52.42 18.53 26.68
N LEU A 142 53.01 19.68 26.99
CA LEU A 142 53.24 20.75 26.03
C LEU A 142 54.24 20.33 24.95
N THR A 143 55.34 19.68 25.33
CA THR A 143 56.33 19.15 24.39
C THR A 143 55.71 18.12 23.44
N LEU A 144 54.98 17.12 23.95
CA LEU A 144 54.34 16.09 23.09
C LEU A 144 53.30 16.70 22.14
N LYS A 145 52.50 17.65 22.61
CA LYS A 145 51.52 18.34 21.75
C LYS A 145 52.20 19.24 20.73
N ALA A 146 53.28 19.92 21.09
CA ALA A 146 54.05 20.74 20.15
C ALA A 146 54.65 19.87 19.04
N MET A 147 55.23 18.72 19.40
CA MET A 147 55.76 17.75 18.43
C MET A 147 54.66 17.23 17.49
N ASP A 148 53.48 16.87 18.03
CA ASP A 148 52.34 16.41 17.23
C ASP A 148 51.91 17.45 16.18
N VAL A 149 51.91 18.73 16.56
CA VAL A 149 51.48 19.81 15.67
C VAL A 149 52.58 20.21 14.68
N VAL A 150 53.85 20.22 15.09
CA VAL A 150 54.99 20.49 14.21
C VAL A 150 55.12 19.41 13.12
N LEU A 151 54.91 18.14 13.47
CA LEU A 151 55.01 17.02 12.52
C LEU A 151 53.74 16.81 11.69
N PHE A 152 52.56 16.97 12.28
CA PHE A 152 51.30 16.56 11.65
C PHE A 152 50.31 17.70 11.40
N GLY A 153 50.63 18.94 11.75
CA GLY A 153 49.82 20.12 11.51
C GLY A 153 48.65 20.32 12.52
N PRO A 154 47.74 21.28 12.26
CA PRO A 154 46.62 21.60 13.15
C PRO A 154 45.76 20.38 13.48
N PRO A 155 45.28 20.25 14.73
CA PRO A 155 44.30 19.23 15.09
C PRO A 155 42.98 19.47 14.34
N LYS A 156 42.36 18.39 13.84
CA LYS A 156 41.08 18.47 13.13
C LYS A 156 39.95 18.80 14.12
N HIS A 157 39.28 19.94 13.94
CA HIS A 157 38.03 20.24 14.65
C HIS A 157 36.91 19.29 14.19
N HIS A 158 36.33 18.54 15.14
CA HIS A 158 35.14 17.73 14.86
C HIS A 158 33.91 18.64 14.69
N ASN A 159 33.36 18.69 13.47
CA ASN A 159 32.18 19.50 13.16
C ASN A 159 30.89 18.78 13.58
N TYR A 160 30.50 18.90 14.85
CA TYR A 160 29.27 18.32 15.42
C TYR A 160 28.00 18.64 14.60
N VAL A 161 27.95 19.79 13.94
CA VAL A 161 26.86 20.20 13.05
C VAL A 161 26.69 19.23 11.86
N LYS A 162 27.80 18.76 11.28
CA LYS A 162 27.77 17.80 10.16
C LYS A 162 27.21 16.45 10.63
N ASP A 163 27.59 16.02 11.82
CA ASP A 163 27.15 14.74 12.38
C ASP A 163 25.66 14.79 12.75
N VAL A 164 25.20 15.90 13.33
CA VAL A 164 23.76 16.14 13.61
C VAL A 164 22.94 16.14 12.32
N LEU A 165 23.39 16.82 11.27
CA LEU A 165 22.71 16.82 9.98
C LEU A 165 22.64 15.42 9.36
N LEU A 166 23.72 14.64 9.47
CA LEU A 166 23.77 13.25 9.01
C LEU A 166 22.74 12.38 9.74
N VAL A 167 22.67 12.46 11.07
CA VAL A 167 21.71 11.71 11.88
C VAL A 167 20.27 12.13 11.55
N MET A 168 20.00 13.44 11.42
CA MET A 168 18.68 13.92 11.05
C MET A 168 18.25 13.44 9.66
N SER A 169 19.17 13.42 8.69
CA SER A 169 18.90 12.88 7.36
C SER A 169 18.56 11.39 7.39
N LEU A 170 19.25 10.62 8.23
CA LEU A 170 19.02 9.18 8.41
C LEU A 170 17.66 8.92 9.05
N VAL A 171 17.27 9.70 10.05
CA VAL A 171 15.96 9.60 10.69
C VAL A 171 14.84 9.91 9.69
N ILE A 172 15.01 10.93 8.85
CA ILE A 172 14.02 11.26 7.79
C ILE A 172 13.92 10.12 6.78
N ALA A 173 15.05 9.54 6.36
CA ALA A 173 15.05 8.41 5.41
C ALA A 173 14.35 7.17 6.00
N ILE A 174 14.65 6.82 7.25
CA ILE A 174 14.02 5.70 7.96
C ILE A 174 12.52 5.97 8.16
N GLY A 175 12.16 7.19 8.56
CA GLY A 175 10.77 7.62 8.72
C GLY A 175 9.99 7.54 7.40
N GLY A 176 10.60 7.97 6.30
CA GLY A 176 10.03 7.85 4.95
C GLY A 176 9.82 6.40 4.51
N CYS A 177 10.82 5.54 4.74
CA CYS A 177 10.73 4.11 4.45
C CYS A 177 9.66 3.41 5.29
N TRP A 178 9.59 3.72 6.59
CA TRP A 178 8.56 3.21 7.50
C TRP A 178 7.16 3.66 7.10
N PHE A 179 6.98 4.94 6.78
CA PHE A 179 5.71 5.49 6.33
C PHE A 179 5.25 4.84 5.01
N ALA A 180 6.16 4.70 4.03
CA ALA A 180 5.88 4.00 2.78
C ALA A 180 5.48 2.53 3.02
N TYR A 181 6.16 1.85 3.94
CA TYR A 181 5.85 0.47 4.33
C TYR A 181 4.45 0.35 4.97
N ILE A 182 4.11 1.24 5.90
CA ILE A 182 2.76 1.28 6.52
C ILE A 182 1.69 1.54 5.46
N GLN A 183 1.90 2.54 4.60
CA GLN A 183 0.92 2.89 3.57
C GLN A 183 0.74 1.77 2.54
N HIS A 184 1.81 1.05 2.22
CA HIS A 184 1.74 -0.16 1.41
C HIS A 184 0.87 -1.23 2.09
N ASN A 185 1.08 -1.54 3.38
CA ASN A 185 0.29 -2.55 4.10
C ASN A 185 -1.18 -2.17 4.31
N TYR A 186 -1.46 -0.92 4.70
CA TYR A 186 -2.83 -0.44 4.91
C TYR A 186 -3.64 -0.51 3.62
N SER A 187 -3.06 -0.05 2.52
CA SER A 187 -3.73 -0.08 1.21
C SER A 187 -3.91 -1.51 0.67
N GLN A 188 -3.01 -2.46 0.95
CA GLN A 188 -3.21 -3.87 0.54
C GLN A 188 -4.43 -4.47 1.24
N SER A 189 -4.62 -4.15 2.52
CA SER A 189 -5.76 -4.63 3.30
C SER A 189 -7.09 -4.10 2.76
N HIS A 190 -7.15 -2.80 2.40
CA HIS A 190 -8.34 -2.19 1.80
C HIS A 190 -8.71 -2.81 0.45
N LEU A 191 -7.73 -3.06 -0.42
CA LEU A 191 -8.02 -3.75 -1.70
C LEU A 191 -8.48 -5.17 -1.52
N LYS A 192 -7.91 -5.92 -0.57
CA LYS A 192 -8.35 -7.29 -0.29
C LYS A 192 -9.81 -7.32 0.16
N LYS A 193 -10.22 -6.35 1.00
CA LYS A 193 -11.62 -6.19 1.40
C LYS A 193 -12.51 -5.87 0.21
N MET A 194 -12.12 -4.85 -0.59
CA MET A 194 -12.90 -4.43 -1.76
C MET A 194 -13.03 -5.54 -2.82
N MET A 195 -11.98 -6.32 -3.05
CA MET A 195 -12.03 -7.50 -3.93
C MET A 195 -12.93 -8.60 -3.39
N LYS A 196 -12.95 -8.82 -2.07
CA LYS A 196 -13.84 -9.78 -1.43
C LYS A 196 -15.30 -9.34 -1.56
N ASP A 197 -15.57 -8.05 -1.38
CA ASP A 197 -16.93 -7.51 -1.56
C ASP A 197 -17.38 -7.66 -3.01
N MET A 198 -16.51 -7.41 -3.98
CA MET A 198 -16.79 -7.64 -5.40
C MET A 198 -17.08 -9.13 -5.72
N ASP A 199 -16.30 -10.06 -5.18
CA ASP A 199 -16.52 -11.50 -5.36
C ASP A 199 -17.86 -11.95 -4.75
N SER A 200 -18.20 -11.40 -3.58
CA SER A 200 -19.50 -11.65 -2.94
C SER A 200 -20.67 -11.11 -3.77
N LEU A 201 -20.46 -9.96 -4.42
CA LEU A 201 -21.45 -9.31 -5.27
C LEU A 201 -21.72 -10.12 -6.54
N GLN A 202 -20.65 -10.68 -7.14
CA GLN A 202 -20.74 -11.57 -8.30
C GLN A 202 -21.50 -12.87 -7.97
N LYS A 203 -21.27 -13.45 -6.78
CA LYS A 203 -22.04 -14.60 -6.32
C LYS A 203 -23.53 -14.28 -6.14
N ALA A 204 -23.85 -13.08 -5.64
CA ALA A 204 -25.24 -12.65 -5.49
C ALA A 204 -25.94 -12.43 -6.83
N GLU A 205 -25.24 -11.90 -7.83
CA GLU A 205 -25.71 -11.81 -9.22
C GLU A 205 -25.99 -13.20 -9.80
N GLU A 206 -25.04 -14.12 -9.67
CA GLU A 206 -25.18 -15.49 -10.18
C GLU A 206 -26.38 -16.21 -9.53
N ALA A 207 -26.52 -16.09 -8.21
CA ALA A 207 -27.68 -16.61 -7.49
C ALA A 207 -29.00 -16.01 -7.98
N LEU A 208 -29.04 -14.71 -8.30
CA LEU A 208 -30.23 -14.06 -8.86
C LEU A 208 -30.55 -14.64 -10.24
N THR A 209 -29.54 -14.84 -11.10
CA THR A 209 -29.75 -15.41 -12.44
C THR A 209 -30.24 -16.85 -12.39
N ASP A 210 -29.74 -17.66 -11.44
CA ASP A 210 -30.22 -19.03 -11.26
C ASP A 210 -31.66 -19.07 -10.76
N LEU A 211 -32.01 -18.20 -9.80
CA LEU A 211 -33.37 -18.09 -9.30
C LEU A 211 -34.35 -17.72 -10.43
N GLN A 212 -33.94 -16.83 -11.35
CA GLN A 212 -34.72 -16.51 -12.55
C GLN A 212 -34.87 -17.69 -13.51
N ARG A 213 -33.78 -18.43 -13.76
CA ARG A 213 -33.80 -19.62 -14.62
C ARG A 213 -34.75 -20.68 -14.07
N ASP A 214 -34.70 -20.95 -12.77
CA ASP A 214 -35.58 -21.94 -12.12
C ASP A 214 -37.07 -21.57 -12.26
N ILE A 215 -37.38 -20.27 -12.16
CA ILE A 215 -38.73 -19.76 -12.37
C ILE A 215 -39.19 -20.03 -13.80
N GLU A 216 -38.39 -19.69 -14.81
CA GLU A 216 -38.72 -19.93 -16.23
C GLU A 216 -38.93 -21.41 -16.54
N VAL A 217 -38.08 -22.29 -15.99
CA VAL A 217 -38.22 -23.74 -16.11
C VAL A 217 -39.54 -24.20 -15.49
N SER A 218 -39.86 -23.76 -14.28
CA SER A 218 -41.10 -24.13 -13.59
C SER A 218 -42.37 -23.67 -14.33
N PHE A 219 -42.33 -22.51 -14.98
CA PHE A 219 -43.44 -22.03 -15.83
C PHE A 219 -43.55 -22.82 -17.12
N ARG A 220 -42.41 -23.12 -17.76
CA ARG A 220 -42.37 -23.91 -18.99
C ARG A 220 -42.87 -25.33 -18.80
N GLU A 221 -42.57 -25.95 -17.66
CA GLU A 221 -43.06 -27.30 -17.31
C GLU A 221 -44.57 -27.32 -17.08
N LYS A 222 -45.13 -26.34 -16.38
CA LYS A 222 -46.58 -26.18 -16.22
C LYS A 222 -47.28 -25.95 -17.58
N GLY A 223 -46.68 -25.14 -18.44
CA GLY A 223 -47.17 -24.90 -19.80
C GLY A 223 -47.17 -26.17 -20.66
N LYS A 224 -46.08 -26.95 -20.61
CA LYS A 224 -45.98 -28.25 -21.31
C LYS A 224 -46.95 -29.28 -20.77
N SER A 225 -47.15 -29.38 -19.45
CA SER A 225 -48.12 -30.31 -18.88
C SER A 225 -49.52 -30.02 -19.42
N VAL A 226 -49.99 -28.76 -19.33
CA VAL A 226 -51.28 -28.33 -19.87
C VAL A 226 -51.39 -28.55 -21.39
N PHE A 227 -50.31 -28.32 -22.13
CA PHE A 227 -50.28 -28.53 -23.58
C PHE A 227 -50.21 -30.01 -23.96
N LEU A 228 -49.59 -30.87 -23.16
CA LEU A 228 -49.50 -32.33 -23.39
C LEU A 228 -50.83 -33.03 -23.04
N TRP A 229 -51.57 -32.53 -22.04
CA TRP A 229 -52.91 -33.02 -21.72
C TRP A 229 -53.90 -32.82 -22.87
N ARG A 230 -53.80 -31.74 -23.65
CA ARG A 230 -54.73 -31.43 -24.76
C ARG A 230 -54.70 -32.50 -25.89
N PRO A 231 -53.54 -32.89 -26.46
CA PRO A 231 -53.43 -33.98 -27.41
C PRO A 231 -53.78 -35.33 -26.80
N LEU A 232 -53.35 -35.65 -25.57
CA LEU A 232 -53.67 -36.93 -24.92
C LEU A 232 -55.18 -37.11 -24.69
N GLN A 233 -55.92 -36.01 -24.52
CA GLN A 233 -57.37 -36.01 -24.39
C GLN A 233 -58.06 -36.22 -25.75
N GLN A 234 -57.48 -35.68 -26.83
CA GLN A 234 -57.95 -35.88 -28.21
C GLN A 234 -57.56 -37.25 -28.78
N GLU A 235 -56.42 -37.80 -28.36
CA GLU A 235 -55.92 -39.12 -28.73
C GLU A 235 -56.72 -40.21 -27.99
N ARG A 236 -57.12 -39.97 -26.73
CA ARG A 236 -58.08 -40.84 -26.03
C ARG A 236 -59.43 -40.98 -26.76
N GLU A 237 -59.86 -39.97 -27.50
CA GLU A 237 -61.09 -40.03 -28.31
C GLU A 237 -60.90 -40.70 -29.68
N LEU A 238 -59.66 -40.79 -30.18
CA LEU A 238 -59.33 -41.39 -31.48
C LEU A 238 -59.09 -42.90 -31.39
N TRP A 239 -58.59 -43.41 -30.27
CA TRP A 239 -58.27 -44.84 -30.06
C TRP A 239 -59.45 -45.69 -29.56
N SER A 240 -60.68 -45.41 -30.02
CA SER A 240 -61.87 -46.27 -29.79
C SER A 240 -62.31 -47.07 -31.03
N SER A 241 -61.40 -47.32 -31.97
CA SER A 241 -61.68 -48.17 -33.14
C SER A 241 -60.61 -49.25 -33.32
N ASP A 242 -60.73 -50.35 -32.58
CA ASP A 242 -60.62 -51.72 -33.13
C ASP A 242 -60.93 -52.77 -32.04
N PRO A 243 -61.97 -53.62 -32.21
CA PRO A 243 -62.28 -54.72 -31.29
C PRO A 243 -61.50 -55.98 -31.74
N GLU A 244 -60.94 -56.83 -30.89
CA GLU A 244 -61.71 -57.98 -30.38
C GLU A 244 -61.02 -58.74 -29.23
N GLN A 245 -59.92 -58.24 -28.65
CA GLN A 245 -59.31 -58.87 -27.45
C GLN A 245 -59.27 -57.98 -26.21
N THR A 246 -59.76 -56.74 -26.32
CA THR A 246 -59.79 -55.76 -25.23
C THR A 246 -61.15 -55.69 -24.52
N SER A 247 -62.22 -56.23 -25.11
CA SER A 247 -63.61 -56.04 -24.63
C SER A 247 -63.80 -56.44 -23.16
N THR A 248 -63.36 -57.63 -22.73
CA THR A 248 -63.62 -58.13 -21.37
C THR A 248 -62.79 -57.44 -20.28
N LEU A 249 -61.60 -56.94 -20.64
CA LEU A 249 -60.70 -56.24 -19.73
C LEU A 249 -61.02 -54.74 -19.70
N VAL A 250 -61.45 -54.17 -20.83
CA VAL A 250 -62.00 -52.82 -20.94
C VAL A 250 -63.32 -52.70 -20.21
N GLU A 251 -64.20 -53.71 -20.24
CA GLU A 251 -65.48 -53.67 -19.52
C GLU A 251 -65.27 -53.69 -18.00
N ARG A 252 -64.35 -54.54 -17.49
CA ARG A 252 -63.96 -54.52 -16.07
C ARG A 252 -63.27 -53.22 -15.65
N LEU A 253 -62.35 -52.73 -16.46
CA LEU A 253 -61.68 -51.45 -16.19
C LEU A 253 -62.63 -50.27 -16.33
N GLN A 254 -63.61 -50.32 -17.24
CA GLN A 254 -64.66 -49.30 -17.36
C GLN A 254 -65.56 -49.32 -16.14
N ASP A 255 -65.94 -50.50 -15.64
CA ASP A 255 -66.79 -50.62 -14.45
C ASP A 255 -66.06 -50.10 -13.20
N GLU A 256 -64.76 -50.40 -13.08
CA GLU A 256 -63.91 -49.90 -12.00
C GLU A 256 -63.65 -48.39 -12.12
N VAL A 257 -63.42 -47.87 -13.33
CA VAL A 257 -63.32 -46.42 -13.60
C VAL A 257 -64.65 -45.72 -13.35
N GLN A 258 -65.78 -46.33 -13.68
CA GLN A 258 -67.11 -45.78 -13.47
C GLN A 258 -67.43 -45.72 -11.97
N LYS A 259 -67.09 -46.78 -11.24
CA LYS A 259 -67.21 -46.83 -9.78
C LYS A 259 -66.32 -45.82 -9.08
N LEU A 260 -65.08 -45.64 -9.55
CA LEU A 260 -64.17 -44.60 -9.06
C LEU A 260 -64.67 -43.19 -9.42
N ARG A 261 -65.28 -43.01 -10.59
CA ARG A 261 -65.93 -41.75 -10.99
C ARG A 261 -67.15 -41.43 -10.14
N GLU A 262 -67.98 -42.42 -9.81
CA GLU A 262 -69.11 -42.25 -8.90
C GLU A 262 -68.64 -41.92 -7.48
N GLN A 263 -67.59 -42.57 -6.99
CA GLN A 263 -66.99 -42.24 -5.70
C GLN A 263 -66.40 -40.84 -5.68
N LEU A 264 -65.74 -40.42 -6.76
CA LEU A 264 -65.18 -39.08 -6.89
C LEU A 264 -66.27 -38.02 -7.05
N ALA A 265 -67.35 -38.31 -7.79
CA ALA A 265 -68.52 -37.45 -7.91
C ALA A 265 -69.27 -37.33 -6.58
N ALA A 266 -69.40 -38.42 -5.82
CA ALA A 266 -69.97 -38.40 -4.47
C ALA A 266 -69.08 -37.61 -3.49
N ALA A 267 -67.76 -37.74 -3.57
CA ALA A 267 -66.81 -36.96 -2.78
C ALA A 267 -66.82 -35.47 -3.17
N GLN A 268 -66.95 -35.15 -4.45
CA GLN A 268 -67.12 -33.77 -4.95
C GLN A 268 -68.49 -33.19 -4.57
N ALA A 269 -69.55 -33.99 -4.56
CA ALA A 269 -70.89 -33.59 -4.09
C ALA A 269 -70.89 -33.35 -2.57
N ALA A 270 -70.19 -34.19 -1.80
CA ALA A 270 -70.00 -34.01 -0.37
C ALA A 270 -69.14 -32.76 -0.06
N LEU A 271 -68.07 -32.52 -0.84
CA LEU A 271 -67.24 -31.33 -0.71
C LEU A 271 -68.00 -30.06 -1.09
N SER A 272 -68.76 -30.08 -2.21
CA SER A 272 -69.54 -28.93 -2.66
C SER A 272 -70.73 -28.62 -1.75
N SER A 273 -71.34 -29.62 -1.12
CA SER A 273 -72.36 -29.41 -0.07
C SER A 273 -71.74 -28.89 1.23
N ALA A 274 -70.54 -29.34 1.62
CA ALA A 274 -69.78 -28.78 2.74
C ALA A 274 -69.35 -27.32 2.47
N VAL A 275 -68.95 -26.99 1.24
CA VAL A 275 -68.65 -25.62 0.80
C VAL A 275 -69.92 -24.75 0.75
N ARG A 276 -71.08 -25.30 0.37
CA ARG A 276 -72.38 -24.60 0.41
C ARG A 276 -72.91 -24.35 1.83
N GLY A 277 -72.52 -25.16 2.82
CA GLY A 277 -72.89 -24.97 4.22
C GLY A 277 -72.12 -23.84 4.91
N ALA A 278 -70.94 -23.47 4.39
CA ALA A 278 -70.17 -22.32 4.82
C ALA A 278 -70.56 -21.10 3.97
N GLY A 279 -71.54 -20.32 4.43
CA GLY A 279 -72.14 -19.22 3.68
C GLY A 279 -71.14 -18.23 3.04
N GLY A 280 -71.11 -18.23 1.72
CA GLY A 280 -70.48 -17.20 0.89
C GLY A 280 -70.82 -17.45 -0.57
N HIS A 281 -71.42 -16.48 -1.25
CA HIS A 281 -71.55 -16.49 -2.71
C HIS A 281 -70.19 -16.86 -3.33
N GLY A 282 -70.14 -17.95 -4.10
CA GLY A 282 -68.91 -18.36 -4.77
C GLY A 282 -68.45 -17.25 -5.71
N TRP A 283 -67.43 -16.50 -5.30
CA TRP A 283 -66.78 -15.52 -6.15
C TRP A 283 -66.10 -16.27 -7.31
N ALA A 284 -66.67 -16.16 -8.51
CA ALA A 284 -66.03 -16.56 -9.75
C ALA A 284 -65.50 -15.27 -10.42
N PRO A 285 -64.16 -15.10 -10.53
CA PRO A 285 -63.62 -13.86 -11.04
C PRO A 285 -63.96 -13.67 -12.53
N PRO A 286 -64.39 -12.46 -12.96
CA PRO A 286 -64.76 -12.20 -14.35
C PRO A 286 -63.59 -12.41 -15.33
N PRO A 287 -63.84 -12.91 -16.57
CA PRO A 287 -62.79 -13.06 -17.59
C PRO A 287 -62.08 -11.75 -17.95
N ALA A 288 -62.77 -10.60 -17.86
CA ALA A 288 -62.15 -9.29 -18.04
C ALA A 288 -61.05 -9.03 -16.99
N LEU A 289 -61.26 -9.45 -15.74
CA LEU A 289 -60.27 -9.31 -14.66
C LEU A 289 -59.00 -10.10 -14.97
N GLN A 290 -59.11 -11.28 -15.58
CA GLN A 290 -57.94 -12.06 -16.01
C GLN A 290 -57.08 -11.29 -17.01
N HIS A 291 -57.68 -10.69 -18.05
CA HIS A 291 -56.94 -9.93 -19.06
C HIS A 291 -56.25 -8.70 -18.46
N TRP A 292 -56.91 -7.99 -17.54
CA TRP A 292 -56.32 -6.84 -16.85
C TRP A 292 -55.19 -7.23 -15.90
N LEU A 293 -55.32 -8.34 -15.18
CA LEU A 293 -54.25 -8.85 -14.31
C LEU A 293 -53.06 -9.36 -15.13
N GLN A 294 -53.29 -9.99 -16.28
CA GLN A 294 -52.23 -10.38 -17.23
C GLN A 294 -51.50 -9.15 -17.77
N LEU A 295 -52.23 -8.10 -18.19
CA LEU A 295 -51.61 -6.84 -18.63
C LEU A 295 -50.78 -6.20 -17.50
N THR A 296 -51.32 -6.21 -16.27
CA THR A 296 -50.63 -5.66 -15.09
C THR A 296 -49.34 -6.42 -14.81
N TYR A 297 -49.36 -7.75 -14.88
CA TYR A 297 -48.18 -8.59 -14.73
C TYR A 297 -47.12 -8.26 -15.80
N GLU A 298 -47.51 -8.11 -17.07
CA GLU A 298 -46.59 -7.79 -18.16
C GLU A 298 -45.97 -6.39 -18.04
N LEU A 299 -46.75 -5.38 -17.67
CA LEU A 299 -46.24 -4.02 -17.41
C LEU A 299 -45.27 -4.03 -16.24
N GLU A 300 -45.62 -4.73 -15.16
CA GLU A 300 -44.76 -4.87 -14.00
C GLU A 300 -43.46 -5.61 -14.38
N LEU A 301 -43.53 -6.69 -15.18
CA LEU A 301 -42.39 -7.43 -15.73
C LEU A 301 -41.46 -6.53 -16.53
N ARG A 302 -42.00 -5.65 -17.38
CA ARG A 302 -41.22 -4.66 -18.10
C ARG A 302 -40.48 -3.70 -17.17
N HIS A 303 -41.16 -3.16 -16.16
CA HIS A 303 -40.53 -2.26 -15.18
C HIS A 303 -39.43 -2.95 -14.38
N TYR A 304 -39.69 -4.16 -13.90
CA TYR A 304 -38.70 -4.99 -13.22
C TYR A 304 -37.47 -5.25 -14.10
N ASN A 305 -37.67 -5.65 -15.35
CA ASN A 305 -36.57 -5.91 -16.29
C ASN A 305 -35.72 -4.65 -16.54
N SER A 306 -36.36 -3.48 -16.63
CA SER A 306 -35.64 -2.20 -16.73
C SER A 306 -34.82 -1.89 -15.47
N LYS A 307 -35.38 -2.14 -14.28
CA LYS A 307 -34.69 -1.93 -12.99
C LYS A 307 -33.52 -2.89 -12.83
N LYS A 308 -33.70 -4.16 -13.22
CA LYS A 308 -32.65 -5.18 -13.27
C LYS A 308 -31.51 -4.77 -14.20
N ALA A 309 -31.80 -4.37 -15.43
CA ALA A 309 -30.78 -3.93 -16.39
C ALA A 309 -29.98 -2.71 -15.88
N ALA A 310 -30.63 -1.79 -15.14
CA ALA A 310 -29.95 -0.68 -14.50
C ALA A 310 -29.01 -1.14 -13.37
N ALA A 311 -29.43 -2.10 -12.53
CA ALA A 311 -28.60 -2.69 -11.49
C ALA A 311 -27.40 -3.45 -12.08
N GLU A 312 -27.61 -4.23 -13.14
CA GLU A 312 -26.53 -4.93 -13.88
C GLU A 312 -25.52 -3.95 -14.48
N LYS A 313 -25.98 -2.80 -15.01
CA LYS A 313 -25.11 -1.74 -15.50
C LYS A 313 -24.27 -1.11 -14.39
N GLN A 314 -24.84 -0.88 -13.21
CA GLN A 314 -24.11 -0.37 -12.04
C GLN A 314 -23.06 -1.39 -11.57
N LEU A 315 -23.42 -2.68 -11.51
CA LEU A 315 -22.50 -3.76 -11.19
C LEU A 315 -21.33 -3.81 -12.17
N PHE A 316 -21.60 -3.73 -13.47
CA PHE A 316 -20.56 -3.71 -14.51
C PHE A 316 -19.61 -2.52 -14.34
N ALA A 317 -20.15 -1.32 -14.10
CA ALA A 317 -19.35 -0.13 -13.87
C ALA A 317 -18.46 -0.25 -12.60
N ALA A 318 -18.97 -0.89 -11.55
CA ALA A 318 -18.19 -1.18 -10.33
C ALA A 318 -17.08 -2.22 -10.60
N LYS A 319 -17.37 -3.29 -11.37
CA LYS A 319 -16.39 -4.30 -11.82
C LYS A 319 -15.25 -3.65 -12.61
N GLU A 320 -15.58 -2.84 -13.61
CA GLU A 320 -14.58 -2.08 -14.38
C GLU A 320 -13.72 -1.15 -13.50
N GLY A 321 -14.35 -0.47 -12.54
CA GLY A 321 -13.65 0.40 -11.59
C GLY A 321 -12.61 -0.37 -10.77
N CYS A 322 -13.01 -1.52 -10.22
CA CYS A 322 -12.12 -2.41 -9.46
C CYS A 322 -10.96 -2.94 -10.31
N GLU A 323 -11.22 -3.37 -11.55
CA GLU A 323 -10.16 -3.85 -12.44
C GLU A 323 -9.16 -2.75 -12.81
N LYS A 324 -9.66 -1.53 -13.07
CA LYS A 324 -8.80 -0.38 -13.36
C LYS A 324 -7.93 -0.03 -12.15
N LEU A 325 -8.48 -0.09 -10.94
CA LEU A 325 -7.70 0.13 -9.71
C LEU A 325 -6.63 -0.95 -9.51
N ARG A 326 -6.99 -2.22 -9.75
CA ARG A 326 -6.06 -3.35 -9.70
C ARG A 326 -4.90 -3.17 -10.69
N LYS A 327 -5.20 -2.85 -11.95
CA LYS A 327 -4.19 -2.64 -13.02
C LYS A 327 -3.30 -1.43 -12.77
N LYS A 328 -3.87 -0.31 -12.33
CA LYS A 328 -3.10 0.90 -11.99
C LYS A 328 -2.10 0.61 -10.89
N ARG A 329 -2.45 -0.24 -9.93
CA ARG A 329 -1.59 -0.58 -8.79
C ARG A 329 -0.55 -1.67 -9.09
N SER A 330 -0.81 -2.57 -10.03
CA SER A 330 0.20 -3.56 -10.47
C SER A 330 1.32 -2.94 -11.32
N SER A 331 1.20 -1.67 -11.72
CA SER A 331 2.25 -0.93 -12.42
C SER A 331 3.28 -0.35 -11.44
N PHE A 332 4.57 -0.44 -11.81
CA PHE A 332 5.74 -0.12 -10.97
C PHE A 332 5.75 1.32 -10.38
N MET A 333 5.02 2.27 -10.98
CA MET A 333 4.86 3.65 -10.47
C MET A 333 3.42 3.98 -10.03
N GLY A 334 2.53 2.99 -10.00
CA GLY A 334 1.11 3.16 -9.73
C GLY A 334 0.77 3.53 -8.29
N SER A 335 1.55 3.03 -7.33
CA SER A 335 1.30 3.23 -5.89
C SER A 335 1.44 4.68 -5.45
N PHE A 336 2.19 5.51 -6.19
CA PHE A 336 2.47 6.90 -5.82
C PHE A 336 1.32 7.85 -6.19
N ARG A 337 0.60 7.60 -7.28
CA ARG A 337 -0.54 8.46 -7.72
C ARG A 337 -1.89 8.06 -7.12
N ILE A 338 -2.00 6.86 -6.56
CA ILE A 338 -3.24 6.34 -5.93
C ILE A 338 -3.35 6.80 -4.46
N ALA A 339 -2.32 7.45 -3.91
CA ALA A 339 -2.30 7.95 -2.53
C ALA A 339 -3.34 9.05 -2.24
N HIS A 340 -3.94 9.68 -3.28
CA HIS A 340 -5.12 10.50 -3.09
C HIS A 340 -6.36 9.60 -2.96
N GLY A 341 -6.84 9.43 -1.73
CA GLY A 341 -7.93 8.53 -1.33
C GLY A 341 -9.27 8.71 -2.05
N SER A 342 -9.49 9.82 -2.77
CA SER A 342 -10.75 10.06 -3.49
C SER A 342 -11.10 8.96 -4.48
N SER A 343 -10.12 8.43 -5.22
CA SER A 343 -10.39 7.42 -6.25
C SER A 343 -10.74 6.03 -5.70
N ILE A 344 -10.28 5.67 -4.50
CA ILE A 344 -10.62 4.39 -3.86
C ILE A 344 -11.99 4.49 -3.20
N ASP A 345 -12.26 5.60 -2.52
CA ASP A 345 -13.55 5.86 -1.88
C ASP A 345 -14.68 5.97 -2.93
N ASP A 346 -14.41 6.54 -4.11
CA ASP A 346 -15.35 6.57 -5.23
C ASP A 346 -15.73 5.16 -5.73
N ILE A 347 -14.74 4.25 -5.79
CA ILE A 347 -14.97 2.88 -6.24
C ILE A 347 -15.73 2.09 -5.17
N ASP A 348 -15.38 2.26 -3.90
CA ASP A 348 -16.08 1.63 -2.79
C ASP A 348 -17.55 2.06 -2.73
N ASN A 349 -17.82 3.35 -2.86
CA ASN A 349 -19.19 3.87 -2.96
C ASN A 349 -19.98 3.27 -4.14
N ARG A 350 -19.35 3.06 -5.30
CA ARG A 350 -19.98 2.39 -6.45
C ARG A 350 -20.31 0.93 -6.17
N ILE A 351 -19.46 0.22 -5.44
CA ILE A 351 -19.71 -1.17 -5.02
C ILE A 351 -20.89 -1.23 -4.06
N LEU A 352 -20.94 -0.33 -3.08
CA LEU A 352 -22.05 -0.23 -2.13
C LEU A 352 -23.38 0.06 -2.83
N GLN A 353 -23.39 0.98 -3.80
CA GLN A 353 -24.56 1.27 -4.61
C GLN A 353 -25.01 0.07 -5.44
N ALA A 354 -24.08 -0.62 -6.12
CA ALA A 354 -24.39 -1.82 -6.88
C ALA A 354 -24.95 -2.94 -5.99
N LYS A 355 -24.44 -3.08 -4.76
CA LYS A 355 -24.94 -4.04 -3.76
C LYS A 355 -26.35 -3.72 -3.30
N ALA A 356 -26.62 -2.44 -3.03
CA ALA A 356 -27.97 -2.00 -2.67
C ALA A 356 -28.95 -2.26 -3.82
N ALA A 357 -28.59 -1.89 -5.05
CA ALA A 357 -29.42 -2.07 -6.24
C ALA A 357 -29.71 -3.55 -6.53
N LEU A 358 -28.71 -4.44 -6.46
CA LEU A 358 -28.93 -5.87 -6.64
C LEU A 358 -29.81 -6.47 -5.55
N SER A 359 -29.56 -6.10 -4.27
CA SER A 359 -30.39 -6.58 -3.16
C SER A 359 -31.85 -6.15 -3.31
N GLU A 360 -32.09 -4.94 -3.77
CA GLU A 360 -33.43 -4.42 -4.06
C GLU A 360 -34.10 -5.23 -5.18
N VAL A 361 -33.41 -5.47 -6.29
CA VAL A 361 -33.93 -6.29 -7.41
C VAL A 361 -34.21 -7.73 -6.98
N THR A 362 -33.39 -8.32 -6.11
CA THR A 362 -33.66 -9.67 -5.55
C THR A 362 -34.94 -9.68 -4.71
N LYS A 363 -35.12 -8.67 -3.83
CA LYS A 363 -36.31 -8.56 -2.98
C LYS A 363 -37.56 -8.34 -3.81
N ASP A 364 -37.49 -7.45 -4.80
CA ASP A 364 -38.60 -7.18 -5.73
C ASP A 364 -38.99 -8.44 -6.51
N LEU A 365 -38.01 -9.24 -6.94
CA LEU A 365 -38.28 -10.51 -7.61
C LEU A 365 -39.01 -11.48 -6.69
N GLN A 366 -38.52 -11.67 -5.46
CA GLN A 366 -39.13 -12.58 -4.49
C GLN A 366 -40.56 -12.16 -4.12
N GLU A 367 -40.78 -10.88 -3.86
CA GLU A 367 -42.10 -10.31 -3.57
C GLU A 367 -43.07 -10.60 -4.72
N ARG A 368 -42.68 -10.26 -5.95
CA ARG A 368 -43.53 -10.46 -7.13
C ARG A 368 -43.93 -11.90 -7.30
N LEU A 369 -42.98 -12.82 -7.16
CA LEU A 369 -43.27 -14.25 -7.33
C LEU A 369 -44.27 -14.72 -6.28
N GLN A 370 -44.10 -14.29 -5.03
CA GLN A 370 -45.02 -14.64 -3.96
C GLN A 370 -46.40 -14.04 -4.19
N ARG A 371 -46.48 -12.75 -4.51
CA ARG A 371 -47.74 -12.04 -4.76
C ARG A 371 -48.47 -12.62 -5.96
N TRP A 372 -47.81 -12.76 -7.11
CA TRP A 372 -48.46 -13.32 -8.31
C TRP A 372 -48.89 -14.78 -8.12
N LYS A 373 -48.08 -15.60 -7.43
CA LYS A 373 -48.48 -16.97 -7.04
C LYS A 373 -49.68 -16.98 -6.09
N GLN A 374 -49.84 -15.97 -5.24
CA GLN A 374 -50.99 -15.85 -4.35
C GLN A 374 -52.23 -15.36 -5.11
N ILE A 375 -52.09 -14.38 -6.01
CA ILE A 375 -53.17 -13.89 -6.85
C ILE A 375 -53.69 -15.00 -7.77
N GLU A 376 -52.81 -15.78 -8.43
CA GLU A 376 -53.24 -16.93 -9.24
C GLU A 376 -53.99 -17.98 -8.40
N ARG A 377 -53.57 -18.22 -7.14
CA ARG A 377 -54.27 -19.13 -6.23
C ARG A 377 -55.65 -18.63 -5.84
N LEU A 378 -55.82 -17.32 -5.62
CA LEU A 378 -57.10 -16.72 -5.26
C LEU A 378 -58.06 -16.61 -6.47
N CYS A 379 -57.51 -16.38 -7.65
CA CYS A 379 -58.29 -16.19 -8.88
C CYS A 379 -58.53 -17.49 -9.67
N ALA A 380 -57.82 -18.58 -9.37
CA ALA A 380 -57.94 -19.88 -10.02
C ALA A 380 -57.75 -19.89 -11.56
N PHE A 381 -57.08 -18.88 -12.11
CA PHE A 381 -56.65 -18.82 -13.52
C PHE A 381 -55.18 -18.41 -13.63
N SER A 382 -54.55 -18.75 -14.77
CA SER A 382 -53.14 -18.38 -14.99
C SER A 382 -53.01 -16.94 -15.48
N ILE A 383 -52.11 -16.20 -14.81
CA ILE A 383 -51.76 -14.81 -15.08
C ILE A 383 -50.35 -14.74 -15.65
N VAL A 384 -49.43 -15.54 -15.09
CA VAL A 384 -48.02 -15.51 -15.47
C VAL A 384 -47.77 -16.20 -16.82
N ASN A 385 -48.53 -17.25 -17.13
CA ASN A 385 -48.47 -17.89 -18.45
C ASN A 385 -49.50 -17.23 -19.38
N ASN A 386 -49.08 -16.18 -20.08
CA ASN A 386 -49.93 -15.40 -20.97
C ASN A 386 -49.29 -15.25 -22.38
N GLN A 387 -50.07 -14.76 -23.34
CA GLN A 387 -49.69 -14.60 -24.76
C GLN A 387 -48.78 -13.38 -25.02
N GLY A 388 -48.34 -12.68 -23.97
CA GLY A 388 -47.51 -11.50 -24.01
C GLY A 388 -48.28 -10.18 -24.16
N LEU A 389 -47.57 -9.08 -23.86
CA LEU A 389 -48.10 -7.70 -23.84
C LEU A 389 -48.88 -7.31 -25.12
N GLY A 390 -48.33 -7.61 -26.30
CA GLY A 390 -48.92 -7.18 -27.58
C GLY A 390 -50.28 -7.81 -27.90
N HIS A 391 -50.48 -9.07 -27.51
CA HIS A 391 -51.78 -9.74 -27.64
C HIS A 391 -52.80 -9.16 -26.66
N LEU A 392 -52.39 -8.93 -25.41
CA LEU A 392 -53.25 -8.39 -24.36
C LEU A 392 -53.74 -6.97 -24.65
N GLU A 393 -52.86 -6.11 -25.16
CA GLU A 393 -53.25 -4.75 -25.59
C GLU A 393 -54.27 -4.78 -26.73
N THR A 394 -54.16 -5.74 -27.65
CA THR A 394 -55.10 -5.90 -28.78
C THR A 394 -56.47 -6.38 -28.29
N VAL A 395 -56.51 -7.40 -27.42
CA VAL A 395 -57.75 -7.95 -26.85
C VAL A 395 -58.48 -6.91 -25.98
N LEU A 396 -57.74 -6.16 -25.16
CA LEU A 396 -58.32 -5.12 -24.32
C LEU A 396 -58.80 -3.92 -25.15
N ARG A 397 -58.04 -3.46 -26.17
CA ARG A 397 -58.51 -2.40 -27.08
C ARG A 397 -59.76 -2.79 -27.88
N GLY A 398 -59.84 -4.04 -28.35
CA GLY A 398 -61.03 -4.57 -29.02
C GLY A 398 -62.26 -4.61 -28.11
N SER A 399 -62.06 -4.88 -26.81
CA SER A 399 -63.13 -4.89 -25.80
C SER A 399 -63.67 -3.48 -25.50
N PHE A 400 -62.80 -2.45 -25.49
CA PHE A 400 -63.22 -1.04 -25.36
C PHE A 400 -64.03 -0.55 -26.56
N LEU A 401 -63.68 -0.99 -27.77
CA LEU A 401 -64.41 -0.62 -28.99
C LEU A 401 -65.78 -1.30 -29.09
N ASN A 402 -65.91 -2.54 -28.59
CA ASN A 402 -67.19 -3.26 -28.54
C ASN A 402 -68.09 -2.89 -27.34
N GLY A 403 -67.54 -2.21 -26.32
CA GLY A 403 -68.28 -1.79 -25.11
C GLY A 403 -69.02 -0.47 -25.22
N SER A 404 -68.94 0.24 -26.35
CA SER A 404 -69.61 1.54 -26.56
C SER A 404 -71.07 1.43 -27.01
N THR A 405 -71.65 0.23 -27.06
CA THR A 405 -73.06 -0.01 -27.39
C THR A 405 -73.78 -0.85 -26.32
N ALA A 406 -73.59 -0.52 -25.04
CA ALA A 406 -74.55 -0.88 -24.00
C ALA A 406 -75.32 0.41 -23.62
N THR A 407 -76.44 0.60 -24.30
CA THR A 407 -77.45 1.63 -24.05
C THR A 407 -77.81 1.72 -22.57
N LEU A 408 -77.56 2.91 -21.98
CA LEU A 408 -78.34 3.43 -20.87
C LEU A 408 -79.80 3.55 -21.34
N GLN A 409 -80.66 2.64 -20.88
CA GLN A 409 -82.10 2.88 -20.84
C GLN A 409 -82.57 2.75 -19.39
N HIS A 410 -83.45 3.70 -19.06
CA HIS A 410 -84.01 4.07 -17.77
C HIS A 410 -84.48 2.94 -16.86
#